data_AF-A0A842Y924-F1
#
_entry.id   AF-A0A842Y924-F1
#
_cell.length_a   1.000
_cell.length_b   1.000
_cell.length_c   1.000
_cell.angle_alpha   90.00
_cell.angle_beta   90.00
_cell.angle_gamma   90.00
#
_symmetry.space_group_name_H-M   'P 1'
#
loop_
_entity.id
_entity.type
_entity.pdbx_description
1 polymer ?
#
loop_
_entity_poly.entity_id
_entity_poly.type
_entity_poly.pdbx_seq_one_letter_code
_entity_poly.pdbx_strand_id
1 'polypeptide(L)' 'MRGTPVPFNSIIASTDSVACDSVGVRIVGGDPQSVDYLRWVYESGLGEIQDYEIVGDSIEPLKEIFANA' A
#
# COMPACT_ATOMS: atom_id res chain seq x y z
N MET A 1 7.94 -12.20 16.84
CA MET A 1 7.65 -10.77 17.01
C MET A 1 6.12 -10.62 16.96
N ARG A 2 5.47 -9.96 17.93
CA ARG A 2 4.03 -9.66 17.88
C ARG A 2 3.90 -8.16 17.61
N GLY A 3 3.36 -7.80 16.45
CA GLY A 3 3.00 -6.41 16.15
C GLY A 3 1.75 -6.00 16.90
N THR A 4 1.61 -4.71 17.19
CA THR A 4 0.38 -4.11 17.73
C THR A 4 -0.46 -3.59 16.55
N PRO A 5 -1.71 -4.05 16.37
CA PRO A 5 -2.58 -3.52 15.32
C PRO A 5 -2.88 -2.04 15.55
N VAL A 6 -2.81 -1.23 14.49
CA VAL A 6 -3.18 0.19 14.48
C VAL A 6 -4.40 0.36 13.57
N PRO A 7 -5.56 0.83 14.06
CA PRO A 7 -6.74 1.06 13.23
C PRO A 7 -6.51 2.17 12.19
N PHE A 8 -6.76 1.87 10.91
CA PHE A 8 -6.64 2.84 9.82
C PHE A 8 -7.96 3.54 9.47
N ASN A 9 -9.10 2.85 9.67
CA ASN A 9 -10.45 3.36 9.38
C ASN A 9 -10.67 3.85 7.93
N SER A 10 -9.99 3.23 6.96
CA SER A 10 -10.15 3.58 5.54
C SER A 10 -10.50 2.36 4.70
N ILE A 11 -11.12 2.64 3.55
CA ILE A 11 -11.40 1.65 2.51
C ILE A 11 -10.53 2.01 1.31
N ILE A 12 -9.83 1.01 0.77
CA ILE A 12 -9.10 1.12 -0.49
C ILE A 12 -9.89 0.33 -1.53
N ALA A 13 -10.16 0.92 -2.69
CA ALA A 13 -10.90 0.28 -3.77
C ALA A 13 -10.24 0.61 -5.11
N SER A 14 -10.09 -0.41 -5.95
CA SER A 14 -9.56 -0.28 -7.31
C SER A 14 -10.07 -1.44 -8.15
N THR A 15 -10.13 -1.25 -9.47
CA THR A 15 -10.33 -2.33 -10.44
C THR A 15 -9.04 -3.11 -10.71
N ASP A 16 -7.90 -2.56 -10.30
CA ASP A 16 -6.60 -3.23 -10.29
C ASP A 16 -6.23 -3.58 -8.84
N SER A 17 -6.20 -4.88 -8.53
CA SER A 17 -5.85 -5.38 -7.21
C SER A 17 -4.40 -5.10 -6.82
N VAL A 18 -3.48 -5.06 -7.79
CA VAL A 18 -2.06 -4.77 -7.56
C VAL A 18 -1.90 -3.32 -7.15
N ALA A 19 -2.58 -2.41 -7.84
CA ALA A 19 -2.61 -0.99 -7.49
C ALA A 19 -3.20 -0.80 -6.08
N CYS A 20 -4.32 -1.46 -5.78
CA CYS A 20 -4.96 -1.43 -4.46
C CYS A 20 -4.00 -1.81 -3.32
N ASP A 21 -3.33 -2.96 -3.46
CA ASP A 21 -2.42 -3.45 -2.44
C ASP A 21 -1.16 -2.58 -2.32
N SER A 22 -0.66 -2.06 -3.44
CA SER A 22 0.48 -1.14 -3.44
C SER A 22 0.19 0.16 -2.67
N VAL A 23 -1.05 0.65 -2.69
CA VAL A 23 -1.51 1.77 -1.86
C VAL A 23 -1.48 1.38 -0.38
N GLY A 24 -1.96 0.19 -0.03
CA GLY A 24 -1.90 -0.33 1.34
C GLY A 24 -0.48 -0.38 1.90
N VAL A 25 0.49 -0.83 1.08
CA VAL A 25 1.92 -0.87 1.45
C VAL A 25 2.48 0.54 1.68
N ARG A 26 2.15 1.50 0.81
CA ARG A 26 2.59 2.90 0.95
C ARG A 26 2.06 3.56 2.20
N ILE A 27 0.77 3.34 2.51
CA ILE A 27 0.10 3.89 3.69
C ILE A 27 0.78 3.45 4.98
N VAL A 28 1.28 2.20 5.04
CA VAL A 28 2.04 1.70 6.19
C VAL A 28 3.53 2.09 6.14
N GLY A 29 3.91 2.96 5.21
CA GLY A 29 5.27 3.47 5.03
C GLY A 29 6.25 2.46 4.40
N GLY A 30 5.73 1.41 3.76
CA GLY A 30 6.53 0.45 3.02
C GLY A 30 6.74 0.85 1.55
N ASP A 31 7.68 0.16 0.91
CA ASP A 31 7.90 0.23 -0.53
C ASP A 31 7.25 -0.98 -1.22
N PRO A 32 6.26 -0.81 -2.12
CA PRO A 32 5.66 -1.91 -2.87
C PRO A 32 6.67 -2.74 -3.66
N GLN A 33 7.78 -2.17 -4.13
CA GLN A 33 8.83 -2.91 -4.84
C GLN A 33 9.53 -3.94 -3.93
N SER A 34 9.49 -3.74 -2.62
CA SER A 34 10.05 -4.68 -1.64
C SER A 34 9.13 -5.88 -1.36
N VAL A 35 7.89 -5.84 -1.85
CA VAL A 35 6.90 -6.91 -1.68
C VAL A 35 6.91 -7.80 -2.92
N ASP A 36 7.43 -9.02 -2.78
CA ASP A 36 7.74 -9.90 -3.92
C ASP A 36 6.57 -10.12 -4.89
N TYR A 37 5.35 -10.39 -4.39
CA TYR A 37 4.23 -10.64 -5.30
C TYR A 37 3.81 -9.38 -6.07
N LEU A 38 3.85 -8.20 -5.44
CA LEU A 38 3.53 -6.94 -6.10
C LEU A 38 4.55 -6.66 -7.22
N ARG A 39 5.83 -6.83 -6.90
CA ARG A 39 6.93 -6.70 -7.86
C ARG A 39 6.78 -7.69 -9.03
N TRP A 40 6.56 -8.97 -8.78
CA TRP A 40 6.47 -9.97 -9.84
C TRP A 40 5.28 -9.75 -10.77
N VAL A 41 4.13 -9.37 -10.23
CA VAL A 41 2.92 -9.12 -11.04
C VAL A 41 3.08 -7.85 -11.86
N TYR A 42 3.72 -6.81 -11.31
CA TYR A 42 4.11 -5.59 -12.04
C TYR A 42 5.11 -5.88 -13.16
N GLU A 43 6.21 -6.58 -12.85
CA GLU A 43 7.24 -6.99 -13.84
C GLU A 43 6.64 -7.85 -14.97
N SER A 44 5.52 -8.54 -14.70
CA SER A 44 4.78 -9.34 -15.68
C SER A 44 3.75 -8.54 -16.49
N GLY A 45 3.55 -7.26 -16.19
CA GLY A 45 2.57 -6.38 -16.86
C GLY A 45 1.11 -6.72 -16.54
N LEU A 46 0.85 -7.34 -15.39
CA LEU A 46 -0.49 -7.81 -14.99
C LEU A 46 -1.18 -6.90 -13.96
N GLY A 47 -0.55 -5.79 -13.58
CA GLY A 47 -1.11 -4.75 -12.73
C GLY A 47 -0.06 -3.70 -12.42
N GLU A 48 -0.50 -2.55 -11.92
CA GLU A 48 0.34 -1.39 -11.69
C GLU A 48 0.67 -1.22 -10.20
N ILE A 49 1.94 -0.96 -9.88
CA ILE A 49 2.36 -0.56 -8.53
C ILE A 49 2.76 0.90 -8.47
N GLN A 50 2.69 1.64 -9.57
CA GLN A 50 2.99 3.06 -9.69
C GLN A 50 2.16 3.66 -10.85
N ASP A 51 2.27 4.98 -11.06
CA ASP A 51 1.66 5.67 -12.22
C ASP A 51 0.12 5.56 -12.33
N TYR A 52 -0.55 5.34 -11.20
CA TYR A 52 -2.02 5.37 -11.07
C TYR A 52 -2.51 6.63 -10.36
N GLU A 53 -3.78 6.99 -10.58
CA GLU A 53 -4.44 8.13 -9.93
C GLU A 53 -4.97 7.75 -8.54
N ILE A 54 -4.74 8.61 -7.54
CA ILE A 54 -5.42 8.53 -6.25
C ILE A 54 -6.61 9.48 -6.25
N VAL A 55 -7.80 8.92 -6.04
CA VAL A 55 -9.04 9.68 -5.85
C VAL A 55 -9.47 9.56 -4.39
N GLY A 56 -9.59 10.69 -3.69
CA GLY A 56 -9.99 10.75 -2.29
C GLY A 56 -8.87 11.28 -1.39
N ASP A 57 -8.69 10.64 -0.24
CA ASP A 57 -7.73 11.07 0.77
C ASP A 57 -6.28 10.84 0.34
N SER A 58 -5.37 11.61 0.94
CA SER A 58 -3.93 11.42 0.74
C SER A 58 -3.47 10.06 1.29
N ILE A 59 -2.50 9.44 0.61
CA ILE A 59 -1.90 8.17 1.00
C ILE A 59 -0.56 8.33 1.73
N GLU A 60 -0.26 9.55 2.20
CA GLU A 60 0.92 9.82 3.02
C GLU A 60 0.99 8.86 4.22
N PRO A 61 2.17 8.31 4.55
CA PRO A 61 2.30 7.34 5.62
C PRO A 61 1.76 7.87 6.96
N LEU A 62 1.01 7.03 7.67
CA LEU A 62 0.52 7.40 8.99
C LEU A 62 1.68 7.54 9.97
N LYS A 63 1.86 8.76 10.50
CA LYS A 63 2.85 9.03 11.56
C LYS A 63 2.63 8.16 12.81
N GLU A 64 1.39 7.75 13.08
CA GLU A 64 1.03 6.94 14.24
C GLU A 64 1.55 5.50 14.19
N ILE A 65 1.78 4.95 12.99
CA ILE A 65 2.41 3.62 12.81
C ILE A 65 3.84 3.63 13.36
N PHE A 66 4.53 4.76 13.25
CA PHE A 66 5.91 4.95 13.70
C PHE A 66 6.03 5.58 15.09
N ALA A 67 4.94 6.09 15.67
CA ALA A 67 4.97 6.75 16.97
C ALA A 67 5.16 5.78 18.16
N ASN A 68 4.94 4.47 17.93
CA ASN A 68 5.08 3.41 18.95
C ASN A 68 6.03 2.28 18.51
N ALA A 69 6.85 2.52 17.47
CA ALA A 69 7.83 1.57 16.94
C ALA A 69 9.19 1.67 17.64
#